data_AF-A0A0M3HGD6-F1
#
_entry.id   AF-A0A0M3HGD6-F1
#
_cell.length_a   1.000
_cell.length_b   1.000
_cell.length_c   1.000
_cell.angle_alpha   90.00
_cell.angle_beta   90.00
_cell.angle_gamma   90.00
#
_symmetry.space_group_name_H-M   'P 1'
#
loop_
_entity.id
_entity.type
_entity.pdbx_description
1 polymer ?
#
loop_
_entity_poly.entity_id
_entity_poly.type
_entity_poly.pdbx_seq_one_letter_code
_entity_poly.pdbx_strand_id
1 'polypeptide(L)' 'LQLSGDDIPNVRLNVAKTLLQVGRAIDRNSVKKYVKPLLTKLMNDEDFDVRYFAEETRTALQLTVEVRALR' A
#
# COMPACT_ATOMS: atom_id res chain seq x y z
N LEU A 1 11.58 -12.57 -6.11
CA LEU A 1 10.63 -12.79 -5.00
C LEU A 1 9.81 -11.51 -4.81
N GLN A 2 8.49 -11.54 -5.06
CA GLN A 2 7.62 -10.37 -4.86
C GLN A 2 6.85 -10.52 -3.54
N LEU A 3 7.35 -9.92 -2.46
CA LEU A 3 6.80 -10.08 -1.09
C LEU A 3 5.36 -9.54 -0.94
N SER A 4 4.93 -8.63 -1.82
CA SER A 4 3.55 -8.10 -1.84
C SER A 4 2.52 -9.07 -2.41
N GLY A 5 2.92 -10.29 -2.77
CA GLY A 5 2.04 -11.39 -3.18
C GLY A 5 2.50 -12.71 -2.59
N ASP A 6 3.16 -12.67 -1.43
CA ASP A 6 3.57 -13.86 -0.69
C ASP A 6 2.34 -14.59 -0.16
N ASP A 7 2.35 -15.92 -0.12
CA ASP A 7 1.22 -16.73 0.33
C ASP A 7 0.89 -16.51 1.81
N ILE A 8 1.86 -16.06 2.61
CA ILE A 8 1.68 -15.83 4.04
C ILE A 8 1.16 -14.40 4.29
N PRO A 9 -0.06 -14.20 4.83
CA PRO A 9 -0.63 -12.87 5.04
C PRO A 9 0.25 -11.95 5.90
N ASN A 10 0.91 -12.50 6.92
CA ASN A 10 1.82 -11.74 7.78
C ASN A 10 3.02 -11.15 7.02
N VAL A 11 3.50 -11.80 5.95
CA VAL A 11 4.54 -11.24 5.08
C VAL A 11 3.99 -10.04 4.32
N ARG A 12 2.81 -10.16 3.71
CA ARG A 12 2.15 -9.08 2.96
C ARG A 12 1.80 -7.88 3.86
N LEU A 13 1.35 -8.15 5.09
CA LEU A 13 1.09 -7.14 6.12
C LEU A 13 2.36 -6.37 6.50
N ASN A 14 3.49 -7.06 6.65
CA ASN A 14 4.78 -6.41 6.90
C ASN A 14 5.22 -5.56 5.71
N VAL A 15 4.87 -5.93 4.48
CA VAL A 15 5.09 -5.07 3.31
C VAL A 15 4.28 -3.77 3.44
N ALA A 16 2.98 -3.85 3.77
CA ALA A 16 2.15 -2.66 3.96
C ALA A 16 2.75 -1.69 5.00
N LYS A 17 3.11 -2.21 6.19
CA LYS A 17 3.75 -1.43 7.26
C LYS A 17 5.09 -0.82 6.84
N THR A 18 5.90 -1.57 6.08
CA THR A 18 7.21 -1.10 5.62
C THR A 18 7.08 0.01 4.57
N LEU A 19 6.06 -0.05 3.72
CA LEU A 19 5.79 0.98 2.71
C LEU A 19 5.52 2.36 3.34
N LEU A 20 5.03 2.44 4.58
CA LEU A 20 4.91 3.70 5.32
C LEU A 20 6.30 4.32 5.57
N GLN A 21 7.25 3.53 6.05
CA GLN A 21 8.60 4.01 6.38
C GLN A 21 9.33 4.44 5.10
N VAL A 22 9.25 3.61 4.05
CA VAL A 22 9.82 3.93 2.73
C VAL A 22 9.17 5.19 2.16
N GLY A 23 7.84 5.31 2.22
CA GLY A 23 7.11 6.45 1.69
C GLY A 23 7.45 7.78 2.38
N ARG A 24 7.87 7.74 3.65
CA ARG A 24 8.35 8.92 4.38
C ARG A 24 9.80 9.29 4.05
N ALA A 25 10.59 8.35 3.54
CA ALA A 25 12.01 8.53 3.27
C ALA A 25 12.32 8.99 1.83
N ILE A 26 11.33 8.98 0.93
CA ILE A 26 11.50 9.31 -0.49
C ILE A 26 10.63 10.50 -0.92
N ASP A 27 10.95 11.08 -2.07
CA ASP A 27 10.21 12.23 -2.61
C ASP A 27 8.79 11.84 -3.08
N ARG A 28 7.91 12.85 -3.18
CA ARG A 28 6.49 12.65 -3.51
C ARG A 28 6.26 12.01 -4.89
N ASN A 29 7.14 12.26 -5.87
CA ASN A 29 7.00 11.63 -7.18
C ASN A 29 7.36 10.15 -7.10
N SER A 30 8.40 9.80 -6.36
CA SER A 30 8.77 8.40 -6.08
C SER A 30 7.69 7.67 -5.28
N VAL A 31 7.04 8.32 -4.30
CA VAL A 31 5.88 7.73 -3.60
C VAL A 31 4.75 7.40 -4.58
N LYS A 32 4.37 8.36 -5.44
CA LYS A 32 3.30 8.15 -6.43
C LYS A 32 3.64 7.06 -7.45
N LYS A 33 4.91 7.00 -7.88
CA LYS A 33 5.36 6.07 -8.92
C LYS A 33 5.53 4.63 -8.42
N TYR A 34 6.05 4.45 -7.21
CA TYR A 34 6.47 3.14 -6.70
C TYR A 34 5.63 2.63 -5.53
N VAL A 35 5.29 3.51 -4.58
CA VAL A 35 4.59 3.10 -3.35
C VAL A 35 3.08 3.00 -3.57
N LYS A 36 2.47 3.99 -4.24
CA LYS A 36 1.01 4.03 -4.48
C LYS A 36 0.51 2.74 -5.16
N PRO A 37 1.11 2.23 -6.25
CA PRO A 37 0.60 1.02 -6.91
C PRO A 37 0.65 -0.23 -6.02
N LEU A 38 1.71 -0.38 -5.21
CA LEU A 38 1.85 -1.50 -4.28
C LEU A 38 0.83 -1.43 -3.15
N LEU A 39 0.62 -0.25 -2.56
CA LEU A 39 -0.43 -0.06 -1.54
C LEU A 39 -1.83 -0.31 -2.11
N THR A 40 -2.12 0.18 -3.32
CA THR A 40 -3.41 -0.08 -3.97
C THR A 40 -3.65 -1.57 -4.20
N LYS A 41 -2.60 -2.36 -4.52
CA LYS A 41 -2.71 -3.82 -4.56
C LYS A 41 -3.08 -4.39 -3.18
N LEU A 42 -2.35 -4.01 -2.13
CA LEU A 42 -2.55 -4.53 -0.76
C LEU A 42 -3.88 -4.09 -0.13
N MET A 43 -4.44 -2.96 -0.55
CA MET A 43 -5.79 -2.54 -0.13
C MET A 43 -6.91 -3.44 -0.69
N ASN A 44 -6.61 -4.22 -1.74
CA ASN A 44 -7.52 -5.21 -2.32
C ASN A 44 -7.11 -6.65 -1.97
N ASP A 45 -6.29 -6.83 -0.94
CA ASP A 45 -5.83 -8.15 -0.48
C ASP A 45 -7.00 -8.98 0.08
N GLU A 46 -6.88 -10.31 0.06
CA GLU A 46 -7.89 -11.23 0.60
C GLU A 46 -7.96 -11.17 2.15
N ASP A 47 -6.83 -10.90 2.79
CA ASP A 47 -6.72 -10.86 4.24
C ASP A 47 -7.12 -9.49 4.79
N PHE A 48 -7.95 -9.49 5.84
CA PHE A 48 -8.48 -8.26 6.41
C PHE A 48 -7.39 -7.37 7.02
N ASP A 49 -6.43 -7.96 7.74
CA ASP A 49 -5.38 -7.18 8.41
C ASP A 49 -4.46 -6.54 7.37
N VAL A 50 -4.16 -7.26 6.29
CA VAL A 50 -3.39 -6.69 5.16
C VAL A 50 -4.08 -5.46 4.58
N ARG A 51 -5.40 -5.55 4.30
CA ARG A 51 -6.19 -4.41 3.80
C ARG A 51 -6.20 -3.25 4.79
N TYR A 52 -6.42 -3.54 6.07
CA TYR A 52 -6.47 -2.53 7.13
C TYR A 52 -5.16 -1.75 7.21
N PHE A 53 -4.01 -2.43 7.31
CA PHE A 53 -2.71 -1.76 7.41
C PHE A 53 -2.29 -1.05 6.11
N ALA A 54 -2.74 -1.53 4.95
CA ALA A 54 -2.54 -0.84 3.68
C ALA A 54 -3.31 0.49 3.64
N GLU A 55 -4.55 0.52 4.13
CA GLU A 55 -5.37 1.72 4.20
C GLU A 55 -4.86 2.73 5.23
N GLU A 56 -4.42 2.27 6.40
CA GLU A 56 -3.74 3.10 7.40
C GLU A 56 -2.48 3.75 6.80
N THR A 57 -1.69 2.97 6.06
CA THR A 57 -0.49 3.47 5.40
C THR A 57 -0.83 4.49 4.30
N ARG A 58 -1.86 4.22 3.49
CA ARG A 58 -2.36 5.15 2.47
C ARG A 58 -2.74 6.49 3.10
N THR A 59 -3.49 6.45 4.20
CA THR A 59 -3.95 7.63 4.95
C THR A 59 -2.77 8.40 5.53
N ALA A 60 -1.82 7.71 6.15
CA ALA A 60 -0.62 8.33 6.73
C ALA A 60 0.30 8.98 5.68
N LEU A 61 0.33 8.46 4.45
CA LEU A 61 1.05 9.06 3.32
C LEU A 61 0.25 10.13 2.57
N GLN A 62 -1.02 10.34 2.96
CA GLN A 62 -1.97 11.28 2.34
C GLN A 62 -2.14 11.02 0.84
N LEU A 63 -2.20 9.75 0.45
CA LEU A 63 -2.42 9.35 -0.92
C LEU A 63 -3.91 9.44 -1.25
N THR A 64 -4.28 10.22 -2.25
CA THR A 64 -5.67 10.31 -2.70
C THR A 64 -6.10 9.01 -3.35
N VAL A 65 -7.30 8.55 -2.98
CA VAL A 65 -8.01 7.53 -3.74
C VAL A 65 -8.46 8.19 -5.03
N GLU A 66 -8.15 7.59 -6.18
CA GLU A 66 -8.82 8.01 -7.41
C GLU A 66 -10.26 7.53 -7.27
N VAL A 67 -11.16 8.48 -6.94
CA VAL A 67 -12.59 8.26 -7.12
C VAL A 67 -12.72 7.93 -8.58
N ARG A 68 -13.04 6.66 -8.89
CA ARG A 68 -13.43 6.29 -10.25
C ARG A 68 -14.55 7.25 -10.60
N ALA A 69 -14.25 8.21 -11.48
CA ALA A 69 -15.28 9.01 -12.09
C ALA A 69 -16.24 8.00 -12.71
N LEU A 70 -17.44 7.91 -12.14
CA LEU A 70 -18.57 7.26 -12.77
C LEU A 70 -18.75 8.01 -14.10
N ARG A 71 -18.16 7.44 -15.16
CA ARG A 71 -18.46 7.74 -16.54
C ARG A 71 -19.28 6.58 -17.07
#